data_AF-A0A536XCE1-F1
#
_entry.id   AF-A0A536XCE1-F1
#
_cell.length_a   1.000
_cell.length_b   1.000
_cell.length_c   1.000
_cell.angle_alpha   90.00
_cell.angle_beta   90.00
_cell.angle_gamma   90.00
#
_symmetry.space_group_name_H-M   'P 1'
#
loop_
_entity.id
_entity.type
_entity.pdbx_description
1 polymer ?
#
loop_
_entity_poly.entity_id
_entity_poly.type
_entity_poly.pdbx_seq_one_letter_code
_entity_poly.pdbx_strand_id
1 'polypeptide(L)'
;EIVARAREERSLLPEEELEARRIALSCTQSMLMALDREQRLAYILDVVFGLSSRDAARVLQIGAPAYRQRLSRARRRLDEFMARRCGLVSATASCRCETQVRAIHIVSRHAATAPSARLEVHPPELAAAEREFGDLLQMSDAAAVFRGHPQYQAADSMIGAVRAVLRAYEGRSAGPH
;
A
#
# COMPACT_ATOMS: atom_id res chain seq x y z
N GLU A 1 5.19 -6.61 36.24
CA GLU A 1 5.67 -5.20 36.19
C GLU A 1 6.85 -4.97 35.25
N ILE A 2 7.88 -5.81 35.21
CA ILE A 2 9.07 -5.62 34.33
C ILE A 2 8.70 -5.59 32.83
N VAL A 3 7.81 -6.49 32.39
CA VAL A 3 7.30 -6.54 31.00
C VAL A 3 6.38 -5.35 30.67
N ALA A 4 5.77 -4.73 31.67
CA ALA A 4 4.91 -3.56 31.49
C ALA A 4 5.72 -2.26 31.38
N ARG A 5 6.88 -2.16 32.05
CA ARG A 5 7.82 -1.03 31.91
C ARG A 5 8.59 -1.06 30.59
N ALA A 6 8.77 -2.24 29.97
CA ALA A 6 9.36 -2.34 28.62
C ALA A 6 8.46 -1.76 27.50
N ARG A 7 7.21 -1.39 27.82
CA ARG A 7 6.32 -0.62 26.94
C ARG A 7 6.54 0.89 26.99
N GLU A 8 7.49 1.40 27.79
CA GLU A 8 7.91 2.81 27.71
C GLU A 8 8.35 3.13 26.28
N GLU A 9 7.46 3.80 25.54
CA GLU A 9 7.62 5.16 24.98
C GLU A 9 9.02 5.66 24.64
N ARG A 10 9.97 4.78 24.30
CA ARG A 10 11.09 5.21 23.47
C ARG A 10 10.51 5.52 22.11
N SER A 11 10.44 6.81 21.81
CA SER A 11 10.23 7.29 20.44
C SER A 11 11.24 6.60 19.52
N LEU A 12 10.80 6.25 18.32
CA LEU A 12 11.64 5.52 17.38
C LEU A 12 12.84 6.39 17.00
N LEU A 13 13.97 5.73 16.75
CA LEU A 13 15.04 6.42 16.05
C LEU A 13 14.60 6.69 14.61
N PRO A 14 15.14 7.72 13.95
CA PRO A 14 14.77 8.03 12.57
C PRO A 14 14.99 6.85 11.59
N GLU A 15 16.00 6.01 11.83
CA GLU A 15 16.23 4.78 11.06
C GLU A 15 15.12 3.72 11.28
N GLU A 16 14.63 3.57 12.52
CA GLU A 16 13.55 2.64 12.88
C GLU A 16 12.22 3.09 12.26
N GLU A 17 11.97 4.40 12.16
CA GLU A 17 10.81 4.96 11.46
C GLU A 17 10.86 4.67 9.95
N LEU A 18 12.02 4.82 9.33
CA LEU A 18 12.22 4.47 7.92
C LEU A 18 12.00 2.97 7.69
N GLU A 19 12.47 2.12 8.58
CA GLU A 19 12.25 0.68 8.51
C GLU A 19 10.77 0.33 8.68
N ALA A 20 10.05 0.99 9.60
CA ALA A 20 8.62 0.80 9.78
C ALA A 20 7.83 1.08 8.48
N ARG A 21 8.24 2.06 7.67
CA ARG A 21 7.64 2.30 6.35
C ARG A 21 7.98 1.23 5.34
N ARG A 22 9.22 0.76 5.31
CA ARG A 22 9.61 -0.33 4.40
C ARG A 22 8.79 -1.58 4.72
N ILE A 23 8.54 -1.85 6.00
CA ILE A 23 7.62 -2.92 6.43
C ILE A 23 6.19 -2.63 5.96
N ALA A 24 5.68 -1.41 6.15
CA ALA A 24 4.37 -1.01 5.66
C ALA A 24 4.23 -1.28 4.15
N LEU A 25 5.20 -0.83 3.34
CA LEU A 25 5.24 -1.04 1.90
C LEU A 25 5.34 -2.54 1.52
N SER A 26 6.22 -3.29 2.19
CA SER A 26 6.40 -4.72 1.90
C SER A 26 5.17 -5.53 2.28
N CYS A 27 4.50 -5.20 3.38
CA CYS A 27 3.31 -5.90 3.81
C CYS A 27 2.10 -5.56 2.93
N THR A 28 1.96 -4.31 2.47
CA THR A 28 0.91 -3.92 1.52
C THR A 28 1.11 -4.59 0.17
N GLN A 29 2.34 -4.67 -0.32
CA GLN A 29 2.66 -5.49 -1.50
C GLN A 29 2.29 -6.95 -1.30
N SER A 30 2.59 -7.52 -0.14
CA SER A 30 2.21 -8.91 0.16
C SER A 30 0.69 -9.11 0.20
N MET A 31 -0.06 -8.16 0.77
CA MET A 31 -1.53 -8.17 0.78
C MET A 31 -2.09 -8.12 -0.65
N LEU A 32 -1.53 -7.28 -1.52
CA LEU A 32 -1.92 -7.19 -2.93
C LEU A 32 -1.59 -8.49 -3.69
N MET A 33 -0.46 -9.13 -3.39
CA MET A 33 -0.08 -10.41 -3.99
C MET A 33 -0.97 -11.57 -3.52
N ALA A 34 -1.61 -11.47 -2.35
CA ALA A 34 -2.56 -12.46 -1.83
C ALA A 34 -3.95 -12.41 -2.50
N LEU A 35 -4.21 -11.44 -3.38
CA LEU A 35 -5.37 -11.42 -4.26
C LEU A 35 -5.15 -12.31 -5.48
N ASP A 36 -6.22 -12.92 -5.99
CA ASP A 36 -6.19 -13.61 -7.27
C ASP A 36 -5.82 -12.63 -8.39
N ARG A 37 -5.15 -13.12 -9.45
CA ARG A 37 -4.64 -12.28 -10.54
C ARG A 37 -5.68 -11.30 -11.10
N GLU A 38 -6.91 -11.74 -11.30
CA GLU A 38 -7.99 -10.92 -11.85
C GLU A 38 -8.44 -9.81 -10.89
N GLN A 39 -8.53 -10.12 -9.59
CA GLN A 39 -8.89 -9.18 -8.54
C GLN A 39 -7.78 -8.15 -8.35
N ARG A 40 -6.52 -8.59 -8.38
CA ARG A 40 -5.34 -7.73 -8.29
C ARG A 40 -5.29 -6.71 -9.42
N LEU A 41 -5.51 -7.14 -10.67
CA LEU A 41 -5.56 -6.22 -11.81
C LEU A 41 -6.69 -5.20 -11.67
N ALA A 42 -7.89 -5.65 -11.28
CA ALA A 42 -9.02 -4.75 -11.08
C ALA A 42 -8.74 -3.70 -9.99
N TYR A 43 -8.12 -4.13 -8.89
CA TYR A 43 -7.74 -3.27 -7.77
C TYR A 43 -6.66 -2.27 -8.14
N ILE A 44 -5.63 -2.66 -8.89
CA ILE A 44 -4.57 -1.74 -9.37
C ILE A 44 -5.15 -0.67 -10.29
N LEU A 45 -6.02 -1.04 -11.24
CA LEU A 45 -6.63 -0.06 -12.15
C LEU A 45 -7.49 0.98 -11.43
N ASP A 46 -8.09 0.60 -10.30
CA ASP A 46 -8.88 1.48 -9.44
C ASP A 46 -7.98 2.34 -8.53
N VAL A 47 -7.10 1.71 -7.76
CA VAL A 47 -6.37 2.37 -6.68
C VAL A 47 -5.13 3.12 -7.17
N VAL A 48 -4.40 2.58 -8.15
CA VAL A 48 -3.18 3.20 -8.70
C VAL A 48 -3.51 4.16 -9.83
N PHE A 49 -4.43 3.78 -10.73
CA PHE A 49 -4.74 4.56 -11.93
C PHE A 49 -6.03 5.39 -11.84
N GLY A 50 -6.88 5.15 -10.84
CA GLY A 50 -8.13 5.90 -10.67
C GLY A 50 -9.08 5.78 -11.86
N LEU A 51 -9.08 4.64 -12.57
CA LEU A 51 -9.90 4.45 -13.75
C LEU A 51 -11.37 4.25 -13.40
N SER A 52 -12.26 4.75 -14.25
CA SER A 52 -13.68 4.43 -14.14
C SER A 52 -13.91 2.94 -14.37
N SER A 53 -15.01 2.38 -13.82
CA SER A 53 -15.37 0.98 -14.07
C SER A 53 -15.53 0.66 -15.57
N ARG A 54 -15.94 1.64 -16.38
CA ARG A 54 -16.07 1.49 -17.83
C ARG A 54 -14.72 1.41 -18.51
N ASP A 55 -13.77 2.25 -18.12
CA ASP A 55 -12.42 2.27 -18.69
C ASP A 55 -11.63 1.03 -18.28
N ALA A 56 -11.64 0.71 -16.99
CA ALA A 56 -10.92 -0.44 -16.47
C ALA A 56 -11.47 -1.77 -17.05
N ALA A 57 -12.79 -1.89 -17.25
CA ALA A 57 -13.38 -3.03 -17.93
C ALA A 57 -12.90 -3.17 -19.38
N ARG A 58 -12.76 -2.04 -20.10
CA ARG A 58 -12.20 -2.02 -21.46
C ARG A 58 -10.73 -2.43 -21.48
N VAL A 59 -9.91 -1.91 -20.57
CA VAL A 59 -8.50 -2.31 -20.43
C VAL A 59 -8.36 -3.81 -20.22
N LEU A 60 -9.23 -4.39 -19.39
CA LEU A 60 -9.24 -5.83 -19.12
C LEU A 60 -10.00 -6.67 -20.16
N GLN A 61 -10.60 -6.04 -21.18
CA GLN A 61 -11.42 -6.69 -22.21
C GLN A 61 -12.54 -7.57 -21.62
N ILE A 62 -13.23 -7.06 -20.60
CA ILE A 62 -14.37 -7.71 -19.93
C ILE A 62 -15.59 -6.81 -19.87
N GLY A 63 -16.76 -7.38 -19.52
CA GLY A 63 -17.95 -6.58 -19.24
C GLY A 63 -17.79 -5.72 -17.97
N ALA A 64 -18.34 -4.50 -18.00
CA ALA A 64 -18.35 -3.61 -16.82
C ALA A 64 -18.97 -4.25 -15.55
N PRO A 65 -20.03 -5.10 -15.63
CA PRO A 65 -20.50 -5.85 -14.46
C PRO A 65 -19.45 -6.80 -13.88
N ALA A 66 -18.71 -7.52 -14.74
CA ALA A 66 -17.66 -8.44 -14.31
C ALA A 66 -16.49 -7.70 -13.64
N TYR A 67 -16.09 -6.54 -14.18
CA TYR A 67 -15.10 -5.67 -13.54
C TYR A 67 -15.54 -5.24 -12.13
N ARG A 68 -16.76 -4.70 -12.00
CA ARG A 68 -17.28 -4.25 -10.69
C ARG A 68 -17.33 -5.39 -9.69
N GLN A 69 -17.71 -6.59 -10.13
CA GLN A 69 -17.73 -7.76 -9.26
C GLN A 69 -16.32 -8.17 -8.80
N ARG A 70 -15.32 -8.16 -9.70
CA ARG A 70 -13.91 -8.42 -9.35
C ARG A 70 -13.38 -7.40 -8.36
N LEU A 71 -13.59 -6.11 -8.64
CA LEU A 71 -13.15 -5.02 -7.77
C LEU A 71 -13.81 -5.08 -6.39
N SER A 72 -15.12 -5.33 -6.32
CA SER A 72 -15.86 -5.46 -5.07
C SER A 72 -15.31 -6.61 -4.21
N ARG A 73 -15.02 -7.77 -4.81
CA ARG A 73 -14.41 -8.91 -4.10
C ARG A 73 -13.01 -8.56 -3.58
N ALA A 74 -12.20 -7.87 -4.39
CA ALA A 74 -10.85 -7.44 -4.01
C ALA A 74 -10.88 -6.48 -2.81
N ARG A 75 -11.70 -5.42 -2.89
CA ARG A 75 -11.88 -4.43 -1.83
C ARG A 75 -12.34 -5.10 -0.54
N ARG A 76 -13.43 -5.86 -0.59
CA ARG A 76 -13.94 -6.59 0.58
C ARG A 76 -12.88 -7.45 1.26
N ARG A 77 -12.10 -8.21 0.48
CA ARG A 77 -11.05 -9.08 1.03
C ARG A 77 -9.95 -8.29 1.75
N LEU A 78 -9.51 -7.18 1.17
CA LEU A 78 -8.48 -6.34 1.78
C LEU A 78 -9.03 -5.57 2.98
N ASP A 79 -10.21 -4.97 2.87
CA ASP A 79 -10.85 -4.21 3.94
C ASP A 79 -11.11 -5.12 5.16
N GLU A 80 -11.68 -6.31 4.97
CA GLU A 80 -11.91 -7.27 6.06
C GLU A 80 -10.60 -7.76 6.72
N PHE A 81 -9.54 -7.93 5.94
CA PHE A 81 -8.24 -8.32 6.50
C PHE A 81 -7.63 -7.16 7.30
N MET A 82 -7.58 -5.97 6.72
CA MET A 82 -6.91 -4.81 7.31
C MET A 82 -7.68 -4.28 8.52
N ALA A 83 -9.01 -4.24 8.49
CA ALA A 83 -9.82 -3.86 9.64
C ALA A 83 -9.58 -4.77 10.87
N ARG A 84 -9.31 -6.06 10.65
CA ARG A 84 -9.03 -7.03 11.72
C ARG A 84 -7.58 -7.04 12.18
N ARG A 85 -6.63 -6.81 11.26
CA ARG A 85 -5.20 -7.07 11.51
C ARG A 85 -4.32 -5.84 11.50
N CYS A 86 -4.61 -4.82 10.69
CA CYS A 86 -3.71 -3.70 10.42
C CYS A 86 -4.00 -2.49 11.33
N GLY A 87 -2.98 -2.05 12.09
CA GLY A 87 -3.07 -0.88 12.96
C GLY A 87 -3.23 0.46 12.24
N LEU A 88 -2.82 0.53 10.98
CA LEU A 88 -2.98 1.75 10.16
C LEU A 88 -4.43 2.01 9.77
N VAL A 89 -5.25 0.94 9.73
CA VAL A 89 -6.68 0.99 9.39
C VAL A 89 -7.57 0.90 10.63
N SER A 90 -7.15 0.12 11.63
CA SER A 90 -7.93 -0.11 12.84
C SER A 90 -7.08 0.06 14.08
N ALA A 91 -7.40 1.07 14.89
CA ALA A 91 -6.71 1.32 16.16
C ALA A 91 -6.78 0.13 17.14
N THR A 92 -7.81 -0.71 17.05
CA THR A 92 -7.96 -1.90 17.92
C THR A 92 -7.20 -3.13 17.41
N ALA A 93 -6.75 -3.12 16.14
CA ALA A 93 -5.95 -4.21 15.61
C ALA A 93 -4.57 -4.28 16.28
N SER A 94 -3.92 -5.44 16.29
CA SER A 94 -2.65 -5.64 17.00
C SER A 94 -1.39 -5.38 16.17
N CYS A 95 -1.47 -5.42 14.83
CA CYS A 95 -0.29 -5.14 14.01
C CYS A 95 0.07 -3.66 14.08
N ARG A 96 1.35 -3.36 14.32
CA ARG A 96 1.94 -2.04 14.23
C ARG A 96 3.29 -2.19 13.56
N CYS A 97 3.56 -1.39 12.53
CA CYS A 97 4.82 -1.48 11.79
C CYS A 97 6.02 -1.27 12.73
N GLU A 98 5.88 -0.38 13.71
CA GLU A 98 6.94 -0.04 14.65
C GLU A 98 7.22 -1.19 15.62
N THR A 99 6.16 -1.92 16.02
CA THR A 99 6.30 -3.18 16.76
C THR A 99 6.97 -4.26 15.92
N GLN A 100 6.73 -4.30 14.60
CA GLN A 100 7.40 -5.26 13.71
C GLN A 100 8.89 -4.98 13.57
N VAL A 101 9.30 -3.70 13.46
CA VAL A 101 10.73 -3.31 13.45
C VAL A 101 11.44 -3.87 14.68
N ARG A 102 10.88 -3.61 15.87
CA ARG A 102 11.45 -4.10 17.13
C ARG A 102 11.53 -5.62 17.17
N ALA A 103 10.49 -6.31 16.72
CA ALA A 103 10.48 -7.77 16.66
C ALA A 103 11.57 -8.32 15.72
N ILE A 104 11.72 -7.73 14.53
CA ILE A 104 12.78 -8.08 13.58
C ILE A 104 14.15 -7.85 14.21
N HIS A 105 14.41 -6.70 14.85
CA HIS A 105 15.68 -6.42 15.50
C HIS A 105 16.02 -7.41 16.61
N ILE A 106 15.03 -7.82 17.41
CA ILE A 106 15.22 -8.86 18.44
C ILE A 106 15.60 -10.19 17.78
N VAL A 107 14.84 -10.62 16.77
CA VAL A 107 15.09 -11.88 16.06
C VAL A 107 16.46 -11.85 15.36
N SER A 108 16.81 -10.77 14.67
CA SER A 108 18.10 -10.60 13.98
C SER A 108 19.28 -10.51 14.93
N ARG A 109 19.09 -10.04 16.17
CA ARG A 109 20.14 -10.09 17.21
C ARG A 109 20.38 -11.51 17.73
N HIS A 110 19.35 -12.34 17.76
CA HIS A 110 19.46 -13.74 18.18
C HIS A 110 19.88 -14.68 17.03
N ALA A 111 19.60 -14.30 15.79
CA ALA A 111 20.13 -14.93 14.59
C ALA A 111 21.47 -14.27 14.24
N ALA A 112 22.54 -14.61 14.96
CA ALA A 112 23.87 -14.10 14.67
C ALA A 112 24.34 -14.52 13.26
N THR A 113 24.00 -13.75 12.23
CA THR A 113 24.66 -13.80 10.92
C THR A 113 24.47 -12.49 10.16
N ALA A 114 25.62 -11.88 9.85
CA ALA A 114 25.88 -10.69 9.03
C ALA A 114 25.81 -9.32 9.72
N PRO A 115 26.80 -8.42 9.48
CA PRO A 115 26.74 -7.04 9.94
C PRO A 115 25.56 -6.37 9.24
N SER A 116 24.67 -5.74 10.02
CA SER A 116 23.71 -4.80 9.46
C SER A 116 24.51 -3.71 8.74
N ALA A 117 24.46 -3.67 7.41
CA ALA A 117 24.93 -2.51 6.67
C ALA A 117 24.20 -1.30 7.26
N ARG A 118 24.95 -0.41 7.92
CA ARG A 118 24.40 0.89 8.32
C ARG A 118 23.96 1.56 7.02
N LEU A 119 22.66 1.69 6.84
CA LEU A 119 22.13 2.44 5.72
C LEU A 119 22.38 3.92 6.04
N GLU A 120 23.33 4.55 5.35
CA GLU A 120 23.47 6.00 5.42
C GLU A 120 22.21 6.62 4.78
N VAL A 121 21.34 7.18 5.62
CA VAL A 121 20.13 7.88 5.19
C VAL A 121 20.45 9.35 5.05
N HIS A 122 20.19 9.94 3.88
CA HIS A 122 20.44 11.36 3.65
C HIS A 122 19.41 12.22 4.42
N PRO A 123 19.81 13.32 5.09
CA PRO A 123 18.90 14.18 5.86
C PRO A 123 17.63 14.68 5.13
N PRO A 124 17.66 15.03 3.83
CA PRO A 124 16.42 15.40 3.12
C PRO A 124 15.48 14.21 2.89
N GLU A 125 16.02 12.99 2.74
CA GLU A 125 15.21 11.77 2.66
C GLU A 125 14.57 11.47 4.00
N LEU A 126 15.28 11.75 5.10
CA LEU A 126 14.75 11.63 6.46
C LEU A 126 13.61 12.62 6.73
N ALA A 127 13.76 13.89 6.36
CA ALA A 127 12.70 14.89 6.53
C ALA A 127 11.50 14.66 5.59
N ALA A 128 11.75 14.15 4.37
CA ALA A 128 10.68 13.72 3.46
C ALA A 128 9.92 12.52 4.05
N ALA A 129 10.67 11.56 4.59
CA ALA A 129 10.12 10.48 5.34
C ALA A 129 9.28 11.07 6.51
N GLU A 130 9.81 11.76 7.51
CA GLU A 130 9.05 12.23 8.69
C GLU A 130 7.66 12.81 8.35
N ARG A 131 7.58 13.68 7.33
CA ARG A 131 6.31 14.22 6.82
C ARG A 131 5.37 13.14 6.28
N GLU A 132 5.87 12.25 5.43
CA GLU A 132 5.11 11.14 4.84
C GLU A 132 4.65 10.10 5.90
N PHE A 133 5.25 10.06 7.10
CA PHE A 133 4.85 9.11 8.17
C PHE A 133 3.58 9.57 8.84
N GLY A 134 3.50 10.87 9.11
CA GLY A 134 2.32 11.51 9.68
C GLY A 134 1.09 11.24 8.82
N ASP A 135 1.25 11.25 7.50
CA ASP A 135 0.17 11.00 6.54
C ASP A 135 -0.27 9.52 6.50
N LEU A 136 0.62 8.58 6.80
CA LEU A 136 0.32 7.14 6.87
C LEU A 136 -0.34 6.72 8.20
N LEU A 137 -0.21 7.51 9.27
CA LEU A 137 -0.61 7.11 10.62
C LEU A 137 -2.13 7.11 10.87
N GLN A 138 -2.96 7.52 9.92
CA GLN A 138 -4.44 7.54 10.05
C GLN A 138 -5.13 7.27 8.70
N MET A 139 -5.10 6.02 8.23
CA MET A 139 -5.71 5.67 6.95
C MET A 139 -7.09 5.03 7.18
N SER A 140 -8.13 5.57 6.55
CA SER A 140 -9.51 5.18 6.82
C SER A 140 -9.90 3.79 6.28
N ASP A 141 -9.20 3.30 5.26
CA ASP A 141 -9.50 2.03 4.58
C ASP A 141 -8.24 1.43 3.91
N ALA A 142 -8.37 0.25 3.33
CA ALA A 142 -7.26 -0.41 2.64
C ALA A 142 -6.71 0.43 1.47
N ALA A 143 -7.59 1.04 0.67
CA ALA A 143 -7.19 1.82 -0.50
C ALA A 143 -6.41 3.08 -0.12
N ALA A 144 -6.71 3.67 1.04
CA ALA A 144 -5.92 4.75 1.62
C ALA A 144 -4.49 4.26 1.88
N VAL A 145 -4.30 3.10 2.54
CA VAL A 145 -2.96 2.52 2.78
C VAL A 145 -2.16 2.32 1.50
N PHE A 146 -2.77 1.79 0.45
CA PHE A 146 -2.08 1.66 -0.83
C PHE A 146 -1.72 3.02 -1.45
N ARG A 147 -2.63 3.99 -1.45
CA ARG A 147 -2.37 5.33 -2.01
C ARG A 147 -1.34 6.15 -1.23
N GLY A 148 -1.19 5.87 0.06
CA GLY A 148 -0.19 6.50 0.92
C GLY A 148 1.25 6.14 0.57
N HIS A 149 1.49 5.09 -0.23
CA HIS A 149 2.84 4.74 -0.67
C HIS A 149 3.20 5.40 -2.01
N PRO A 150 4.29 6.20 -2.09
CA PRO A 150 4.76 6.80 -3.33
C PRO A 150 4.98 5.79 -4.46
N GLN A 151 5.36 4.55 -4.13
CA GLN A 151 5.58 3.48 -5.10
C GLN A 151 4.30 2.98 -5.78
N TYR A 152 3.13 3.23 -5.18
CA TYR A 152 1.82 2.93 -5.79
C TYR A 152 1.17 4.15 -6.43
N GLN A 153 1.80 5.32 -6.35
CA GLN A 153 1.34 6.51 -7.07
C GLN A 153 1.91 6.48 -8.50
N ALA A 154 1.03 6.32 -9.49
CA ALA A 154 1.44 6.47 -10.88
C ALA A 154 1.74 7.95 -11.18
N ALA A 155 2.80 8.21 -11.93
CA ALA A 155 3.13 9.58 -12.36
C ALA A 155 1.99 10.20 -13.17
N ASP A 156 1.70 11.48 -12.96
CA ASP A 156 0.62 12.19 -13.66
C ASP A 156 0.74 12.13 -15.18
N SER A 157 1.97 12.14 -15.70
CA SER A 157 2.25 11.96 -17.13
C SER A 157 1.81 10.59 -17.65
N MET A 158 2.01 9.52 -16.85
CA MET A 158 1.57 8.17 -17.18
C MET A 158 0.04 8.06 -17.12
N ILE A 159 -0.58 8.60 -16.07
CA ILE A 159 -2.05 8.64 -15.95
C ILE A 159 -2.64 9.42 -17.13
N GLY A 160 -2.06 10.56 -17.47
CA GLY A 160 -2.44 11.39 -18.61
C GLY A 160 -2.34 10.63 -19.93
N ALA A 161 -1.25 9.90 -20.15
CA ALA A 161 -1.05 9.06 -21.33
C ALA A 161 -2.09 7.94 -21.43
N VAL A 162 -2.35 7.21 -20.34
CA VAL A 162 -3.39 6.16 -20.29
C VAL A 162 -4.76 6.74 -20.63
N ARG A 163 -5.13 7.89 -20.04
CA ARG A 163 -6.39 8.57 -20.33
C ARG A 163 -6.48 9.07 -21.77
N ALA A 164 -5.38 9.53 -22.36
CA ALA A 164 -5.34 9.94 -23.76
C ALA A 164 -5.58 8.76 -24.70
N VAL A 165 -4.94 7.62 -24.45
CA VAL A 165 -5.16 6.37 -25.21
C VAL A 165 -6.62 5.92 -25.10
N LEU A 166 -7.19 5.90 -23.88
CA LEU A 166 -8.58 5.51 -23.67
C LEU A 166 -9.57 6.39 -24.43
N ARG A 167 -9.37 7.71 -24.43
CA ARG A 167 -10.18 8.66 -25.23
C ARG A 167 -10.03 8.47 -26.74
N ALA A 168 -8.81 8.20 -27.21
CA ALA A 168 -8.57 7.90 -28.63
C ALA A 168 -9.20 6.56 -29.06
N TYR A 169 -9.43 5.63 -28.14
CA TYR A 169 -10.20 4.42 -28.40
C TYR A 169 -11.71 4.70 -28.44
N GLU A 170 -12.24 5.60 -27.59
CA GLU A 170 -13.66 6.02 -27.64
C GLU A 170 -14.05 6.60 -28.99
N GLY A 171 -13.20 7.46 -29.56
CA GLY A 171 -13.44 8.02 -30.89
C GLY A 171 -13.40 6.99 -32.03
N ARG A 172 -12.76 5.82 -31.82
CA ARG A 172 -12.67 4.75 -32.83
C ARG A 172 -13.79 3.71 -32.72
N SER A 173 -14.32 3.47 -31.52
CA SER A 173 -15.47 2.58 -31.31
C SER A 173 -16.83 3.23 -31.62
N ALA A 174 -16.87 4.53 -31.92
CA ALA A 174 -18.08 5.28 -32.31
C ALA A 174 -18.24 5.45 -33.84
N GLY A 175 -17.51 4.66 -34.65
CA GLY A 175 -17.72 4.57 -36.11
C GLY A 175 -19.06 3.89 -36.47
N PRO A 176 -19.64 4.18 -37.64
CA PRO A 176 -21.09 4.16 -37.85
C PRO A 176 -21.64 2.73 -37.83
N HIS A 177 -22.62 2.52 -36.95
CA HIS A 177 -23.69 1.53 -37.15
C HIS A 177 -24.88 2.23 -37.79
#